data_AF-A0A916D5L5-F1
#
_entry.id   AF-A0A916D5L5-F1
#
_cell.length_a   1.000
_cell.length_b   1.000
_cell.length_c   1.000
_cell.angle_alpha   90.00
_cell.angle_beta   90.00
_cell.angle_gamma   90.00
#
_symmetry.space_group_name_H-M   'P 1'
#
loop_
_entity.id
_entity.type
_entity.pdbx_description
1 polymer ?
#
loop_
_entity_poly.entity_id
_entity_poly.type
_entity_poly.pdbx_seq_one_letter_code
_entity_poly.pdbx_strand_id
1 'polypeptide(L)'
;MTRRDSILREIGLAPLWRLRNKPVAKVAAPAEALQLPPAMPAEDERARRIAAMGWDELRTAVAECRDCRLCEQRKQAVLGVGDAVADWLFVGEGPGAEEDERGEPFVGQAGRLLDAMLAAIDLQRGRKVYIGNVVKCRPPGNRTPEPEETAACFPYLQRQIELIRPKLIVALGKPAAETLLNAEVKVGAARGRLFDYRGIPLIVTYHPAYLLRNLPDKAKAWEDLCFARRTLQGLNDVGG
;
A
#
# COMPACT_ATOMS: atom_id res chain seq x y z
N MET A 1 4.39 44.50 8.49
CA MET A 1 5.17 43.42 9.12
C MET A 1 4.31 42.85 10.23
N THR A 2 3.96 41.56 10.20
CA THR A 2 3.00 41.03 11.19
C THR A 2 3.70 40.81 12.54
N ARG A 3 2.96 40.92 13.66
CA ARG A 3 3.47 40.59 15.01
C ARG A 3 4.12 39.21 15.06
N ARG A 4 3.59 38.28 14.26
CA ARG A 4 4.11 36.92 14.07
C ARG A 4 5.50 36.90 13.41
N ASP A 5 5.74 37.75 12.41
CA ASP A 5 7.05 37.82 11.73
C ASP A 5 8.17 38.33 12.66
N SER A 6 7.84 39.20 13.63
CA SER A 6 8.81 39.70 14.62
C SER A 6 9.22 38.62 15.60
N ILE A 7 8.23 37.91 16.17
CA ILE A 7 8.45 36.80 17.11
C ILE A 7 9.31 35.71 16.46
N LEU A 8 9.06 35.38 15.19
CA LEU A 8 9.81 34.36 14.46
C LEU A 8 11.27 34.72 14.18
N ARG A 9 11.59 36.02 14.04
CA ARG A 9 12.97 36.49 13.93
C ARG A 9 13.70 36.40 15.27
N GLU A 10 13.04 36.80 16.35
CA GLU A 10 13.61 36.77 17.70
C GLU A 10 13.98 35.35 18.16
N ILE A 11 13.21 34.34 17.74
CA ILE A 11 13.49 32.92 18.05
C ILE A 11 14.35 32.20 17.00
N GLY A 12 14.97 32.93 16.06
CA GLY A 12 15.92 32.35 15.09
C GLY A 12 15.29 31.49 13.99
N LEU A 13 13.97 31.58 13.79
CA LEU A 13 13.23 30.81 12.77
C LEU A 13 12.97 31.61 11.48
N ALA A 14 13.68 32.73 11.31
CA ALA A 14 13.62 33.56 10.12
C ALA A 14 14.85 33.37 9.22
N PRO A 15 14.69 33.37 7.89
CA PRO A 15 13.43 33.54 7.18
C PRO A 15 12.53 32.31 7.30
N LEU A 16 11.22 32.54 7.42
CA LEU A 16 10.24 31.49 7.21
C LEU A 16 10.47 30.91 5.81
N TRP A 17 10.83 29.63 5.74
CA TRP A 17 10.87 28.88 4.50
C TRP A 17 9.45 28.82 3.94
N ARG A 18 9.12 29.75 3.04
CA ARG A 18 7.93 29.61 2.21
C ARG A 18 8.25 28.55 1.18
N LEU A 19 7.37 27.56 1.06
CA LEU A 19 7.37 26.67 -0.08
C LEU A 19 7.41 27.56 -1.32
N ARG A 20 8.46 27.45 -2.13
CA ARG A 20 8.45 28.06 -3.46
C ARG A 20 7.19 27.50 -4.11
N ASN A 21 6.30 28.36 -4.60
CA ASN A 21 5.23 27.93 -5.49
C ASN A 21 5.92 27.29 -6.71
N LYS A 22 6.26 26.01 -6.60
CA LYS A 22 6.37 25.18 -7.77
C LYS A 22 4.98 25.22 -8.35
N PRO A 23 4.82 25.56 -9.65
CA PRO A 23 3.55 25.31 -10.29
C PRO A 23 3.20 23.86 -9.93
N VAL A 24 2.00 23.68 -9.36
CA VAL A 24 1.38 22.35 -9.28
C VAL A 24 1.58 21.82 -10.69
N ALA A 25 2.37 20.75 -10.82
CA ALA A 25 2.58 20.15 -12.12
C ALA A 25 1.17 19.98 -12.69
N LYS A 26 0.89 20.67 -13.81
CA LYS A 26 -0.36 20.46 -14.55
C LYS A 26 -0.53 18.96 -14.55
N VAL A 27 -1.68 18.49 -14.03
CA VAL A 27 -2.09 17.09 -14.12
C VAL A 27 -1.69 16.67 -15.52
N ALA A 28 -0.62 15.88 -15.61
CA ALA A 28 -0.12 15.49 -16.89
C ALA A 28 -1.29 14.74 -17.53
N ALA A 29 -1.57 15.07 -18.79
CA ALA A 29 -2.41 14.25 -19.65
C ALA A 29 -2.05 12.78 -19.37
N PRO A 30 -3.07 11.89 -19.30
CA PRO A 30 -2.98 10.59 -18.64
C PRO A 30 -1.64 9.96 -18.99
N ALA A 31 -0.85 9.70 -17.94
CA ALA A 31 0.38 8.95 -18.07
C ALA A 31 0.04 7.76 -18.95
N GLU A 32 0.68 7.72 -20.12
CA GLU A 32 0.50 6.76 -21.18
C GLU A 32 0.14 5.42 -20.53
N ALA A 33 -1.12 5.04 -20.68
CA ALA A 33 -1.65 3.87 -20.02
C ALA A 33 -0.73 2.74 -20.42
N LEU A 34 0.10 2.28 -19.49
CA LEU A 34 0.85 1.06 -19.68
C LEU A 34 -0.23 0.02 -19.90
N GLN A 35 -0.42 -0.36 -21.16
CA GLN A 35 -1.33 -1.43 -21.53
C GLN A 35 -0.81 -2.65 -20.81
N LEU A 36 -1.50 -2.98 -19.71
CA LEU A 36 -1.24 -4.19 -18.98
C LEU A 36 -1.36 -5.33 -20.01
N PRO A 37 -0.43 -6.29 -20.01
CA PRO A 37 -0.59 -7.50 -20.79
C PRO A 37 -1.94 -8.16 -20.44
N PRO A 38 -2.51 -8.96 -21.34
CA PRO A 38 -3.82 -9.58 -21.13
C PRO A 38 -3.86 -10.28 -19.77
N ALA A 39 -5.05 -10.25 -19.14
CA ALA A 39 -5.31 -10.90 -17.88
C ALA A 39 -4.59 -12.25 -17.77
N MET A 40 -3.88 -12.47 -16.66
CA MET A 40 -3.31 -13.78 -16.32
C MET A 40 -4.34 -14.87 -16.59
N PRO A 41 -3.94 -16.01 -17.17
CA PRO A 41 -4.82 -16.87 -17.95
C PRO A 41 -6.06 -17.23 -17.15
N ALA A 42 -7.20 -17.00 -17.79
CA ALA A 42 -8.54 -17.26 -17.26
C ALA A 42 -8.82 -18.74 -16.99
N GLU A 43 -7.83 -19.64 -16.97
CA GLU A 43 -8.00 -21.10 -16.94
C GLU A 43 -7.70 -21.76 -15.58
N ASP A 44 -7.16 -21.03 -14.60
CA ASP A 44 -6.94 -21.58 -13.27
C ASP A 44 -8.28 -21.69 -12.50
N GLU A 45 -8.83 -22.92 -12.44
CA GLU A 45 -10.04 -23.24 -11.68
C GLU A 45 -9.95 -22.76 -10.23
N ARG A 46 -8.75 -22.82 -9.63
CA ARG A 46 -8.51 -22.33 -8.27
C ARG A 46 -8.71 -20.82 -8.18
N ALA A 47 -8.16 -20.05 -9.11
CA ALA A 47 -8.34 -18.61 -9.15
C ALA A 47 -9.82 -18.23 -9.32
N ARG A 48 -10.57 -18.97 -10.15
CA ARG A 48 -12.03 -18.79 -10.30
C ARG A 48 -12.79 -19.10 -9.00
N ARG A 49 -12.43 -20.17 -8.28
CA ARG A 49 -13.02 -20.48 -6.97
C ARG A 49 -12.74 -19.38 -5.95
N ILE A 50 -11.49 -18.89 -5.88
CA ILE A 50 -11.11 -17.79 -4.99
C ILE A 50 -11.87 -16.51 -5.35
N ALA A 51 -12.01 -16.20 -6.64
CA ALA A 51 -12.75 -15.04 -7.12
C ALA A 51 -14.25 -15.06 -6.73
N ALA A 52 -14.83 -16.23 -6.45
CA ALA A 52 -16.22 -16.36 -6.00
C ALA A 52 -16.39 -16.20 -4.48
N MET A 53 -15.31 -16.25 -3.68
CA MET A 53 -15.40 -16.38 -2.23
C MET A 53 -15.98 -15.15 -1.51
N GLY A 54 -16.82 -15.35 -0.51
CA GLY A 54 -17.16 -14.31 0.47
C GLY A 54 -16.00 -14.02 1.44
N TRP A 55 -16.17 -13.04 2.35
CA TRP A 55 -15.14 -12.72 3.36
C TRP A 55 -14.83 -13.90 4.29
N ASP A 56 -15.85 -14.63 4.73
CA ASP A 56 -15.68 -15.76 5.65
C ASP A 56 -14.96 -16.93 4.97
N GLU A 57 -15.38 -17.26 3.75
CA GLU A 57 -14.72 -18.29 2.92
C GLU A 57 -13.27 -17.91 2.61
N LEU A 58 -13.03 -16.65 2.25
CA LEU A 58 -11.68 -16.14 1.97
C LEU A 58 -10.77 -16.23 3.20
N ARG A 59 -11.30 -15.94 4.38
CA ARG A 59 -10.57 -16.04 5.65
C ARG A 59 -10.16 -17.49 5.93
N THR A 60 -11.09 -18.42 5.81
CA THR A 60 -10.83 -19.86 6.00
C THR A 60 -9.82 -20.36 4.96
N ALA A 61 -10.01 -20.03 3.68
CA ALA A 61 -9.13 -20.44 2.61
C ALA A 61 -7.68 -19.95 2.81
N VAL A 62 -7.49 -18.70 3.25
CA VAL A 62 -6.15 -18.17 3.54
C VAL A 62 -5.51 -18.85 4.76
N ALA A 63 -6.27 -19.11 5.83
CA ALA A 63 -5.77 -19.78 7.02
C ALA A 63 -5.25 -21.19 6.72
N GLU A 64 -5.97 -21.92 5.86
CA GLU A 64 -5.72 -23.32 5.54
C GLU A 64 -4.84 -23.52 4.29
N CYS A 65 -4.58 -22.45 3.51
CA CYS A 65 -3.87 -22.50 2.23
C CYS A 65 -2.53 -23.25 2.30
N ARG A 66 -2.29 -24.14 1.33
CA ARG A 66 -1.01 -24.88 1.16
C ARG A 66 -0.45 -24.77 -0.26
N ASP A 67 -0.84 -23.73 -0.99
CA ASP A 67 -0.57 -23.59 -2.43
C ASP A 67 0.86 -23.12 -2.75
N CYS A 68 1.69 -22.83 -1.74
CA CYS A 68 3.11 -22.56 -1.91
C CYS A 68 3.90 -22.93 -0.63
N ARG A 69 5.21 -23.11 -0.78
CA ARG A 69 6.13 -23.54 0.29
C ARG A 69 6.17 -22.62 1.52
N LEU A 70 5.69 -21.38 1.42
CA LEU A 70 5.60 -20.48 2.57
C LEU A 70 4.67 -21.01 3.68
N CYS A 71 3.75 -21.92 3.35
CA CYS A 71 2.88 -22.56 4.34
C CYS A 71 3.63 -23.46 5.32
N GLU A 72 4.82 -23.95 4.97
CA GLU A 72 5.56 -24.94 5.74
C GLU A 72 6.20 -24.36 7.01
N GLN A 73 6.50 -23.05 7.01
CA GLN A 73 7.22 -22.39 8.10
C GLN A 73 6.41 -21.31 8.83
N ARG A 74 5.23 -20.94 8.31
CA ARG A 74 4.38 -19.95 8.98
C ARG A 74 3.85 -20.52 10.29
N LYS A 75 3.71 -19.66 11.30
CA LYS A 75 2.88 -19.94 12.47
C LYS A 75 1.41 -19.65 12.16
N GLN A 76 1.15 -18.51 11.53
CA GLN A 76 -0.20 -18.11 11.12
C GLN A 76 -0.18 -17.42 9.76
N ALA A 77 -1.21 -17.67 8.95
CA ALA A 77 -1.45 -16.87 7.77
C ALA A 77 -2.05 -15.51 8.18
N VAL A 78 -1.61 -14.45 7.50
CA VAL A 78 -1.99 -13.07 7.79
C VAL A 78 -2.81 -12.55 6.60
N LEU A 79 -4.13 -12.63 6.71
CA LEU A 79 -5.06 -12.18 5.66
C LEU A 79 -4.92 -10.67 5.39
N GLY A 80 -5.03 -9.87 6.45
CA GLY A 80 -5.22 -8.43 6.41
C GLY A 80 -6.12 -7.97 7.56
N VAL A 81 -6.11 -6.67 7.88
CA VAL A 81 -7.06 -6.08 8.85
C VAL A 81 -7.53 -4.73 8.34
N GLY A 82 -8.78 -4.43 8.68
CA GLY A 82 -9.32 -3.09 8.58
C GLY A 82 -10.79 -3.12 8.24
N ASP A 83 -11.24 -2.01 7.67
CA ASP A 83 -12.61 -1.84 7.21
C ASP A 83 -12.85 -2.66 5.93
N ALA A 84 -13.86 -3.54 5.94
CA ALA A 84 -14.20 -4.39 4.80
C ALA A 84 -14.73 -3.61 3.60
N VAL A 85 -15.10 -2.33 3.79
CA VAL A 85 -15.52 -1.38 2.74
C VAL A 85 -14.64 -0.12 2.75
N ALA A 86 -13.35 -0.31 3.02
CA ALA A 86 -12.37 0.78 3.12
C ALA A 86 -12.26 1.63 1.85
N ASP A 87 -12.21 2.96 2.03
CA ASP A 87 -11.83 3.89 0.96
C ASP A 87 -10.34 3.72 0.56
N TRP A 88 -9.49 3.33 1.53
CA TRP A 88 -8.04 3.19 1.38
C TRP A 88 -7.58 1.74 1.55
N LEU A 89 -6.81 1.23 0.59
CA LEU A 89 -6.12 -0.04 0.72
C LEU A 89 -4.59 0.17 0.71
N PHE A 90 -3.92 -0.23 1.78
CA PHE A 90 -2.46 -0.26 1.85
C PHE A 90 -1.96 -1.69 1.67
N VAL A 91 -1.02 -1.89 0.74
CA VAL A 91 -0.49 -3.21 0.40
C VAL A 91 1.02 -3.25 0.61
N GLY A 92 1.48 -4.10 1.53
CA GLY A 92 2.90 -4.41 1.73
C GLY A 92 3.35 -5.67 1.01
N GLU A 93 4.57 -6.10 1.29
CA GLU A 93 5.20 -7.28 0.68
C GLU A 93 4.68 -8.59 1.30
N GLY A 94 4.89 -8.77 2.60
CA GLY A 94 4.58 -10.01 3.31
C GLY A 94 4.67 -9.83 4.83
N PRO A 95 4.22 -10.82 5.62
CA PRO A 95 4.34 -10.80 7.08
C PRO A 95 5.81 -10.89 7.52
N GLY A 96 6.15 -10.17 8.60
CA GLY A 96 7.38 -10.37 9.35
C GLY A 96 7.18 -11.35 10.52
N ALA A 97 8.16 -11.39 11.44
CA ALA A 97 8.15 -12.31 12.57
C ALA A 97 7.00 -12.07 13.54
N GLU A 98 6.78 -10.81 13.94
CA GLU A 98 5.70 -10.45 14.86
C GLU A 98 4.32 -10.64 14.22
N GLU A 99 4.20 -10.38 12.91
CA GLU A 99 2.97 -10.58 12.16
C GLU A 99 2.60 -12.08 12.06
N ASP A 100 3.58 -12.94 11.80
CA ASP A 100 3.41 -14.40 11.76
C ASP A 100 2.97 -14.98 13.11
N GLU A 101 3.46 -14.42 14.21
CA GLU A 101 3.06 -14.82 15.56
C GLU A 101 1.64 -14.38 15.93
N ARG A 102 1.24 -13.18 15.50
CA ARG A 102 -0.03 -12.57 15.89
C ARG A 102 -1.18 -12.82 14.90
N GLY A 103 -0.89 -13.19 13.66
CA GLY A 103 -1.90 -13.30 12.61
C GLY A 103 -2.36 -11.94 12.05
N GLU A 104 -1.67 -10.84 12.39
CA GLU A 104 -2.04 -9.47 12.02
C GLU A 104 -0.88 -8.78 11.26
N PRO A 105 -1.14 -8.08 10.14
CA PRO A 105 -0.13 -7.39 9.34
C PRO A 105 0.34 -6.10 10.02
N PHE A 106 1.62 -5.77 9.79
CA PHE A 106 2.23 -4.52 10.25
C PHE A 106 2.00 -4.28 11.75
N VAL A 107 2.42 -5.20 12.59
CA VAL A 107 2.34 -5.09 14.07
C VAL A 107 3.70 -4.78 14.72
N GLY A 108 4.81 -5.08 14.02
CA GLY A 108 6.15 -4.75 14.49
C GLY A 108 6.53 -3.28 14.30
N GLN A 109 7.83 -2.97 14.35
CA GLN A 109 8.34 -1.59 14.25
C GLN A 109 7.91 -0.89 12.95
N ALA A 110 7.95 -1.61 11.81
CA ALA A 110 7.48 -1.10 10.53
C ALA A 110 5.99 -0.75 10.59
N GLY A 111 5.20 -1.52 11.34
CA GLY A 111 3.79 -1.28 11.57
C GLY A 111 3.50 -0.04 12.40
N ARG A 112 4.26 0.18 13.48
CA ARG A 112 4.14 1.41 14.28
C ARG A 112 4.47 2.65 13.47
N LEU A 113 5.43 2.56 12.56
CA LEU A 113 5.71 3.66 11.63
C LEU A 113 4.56 3.85 10.63
N LEU A 114 3.97 2.77 10.10
CA LEU A 114 2.78 2.87 9.25
C LEU A 114 1.62 3.55 10.01
N ASP A 115 1.43 3.26 11.29
CA ASP A 115 0.40 3.91 12.11
C ASP A 115 0.63 5.42 12.23
N ALA A 116 1.87 5.82 12.49
CA ALA A 116 2.24 7.23 12.50
C ALA A 116 2.06 7.91 11.14
N MET A 117 2.36 7.20 10.04
CA MET A 117 2.14 7.67 8.68
C MET A 117 0.65 7.88 8.37
N LEU A 118 -0.20 6.94 8.76
CA LEU A 118 -1.66 7.05 8.62
C LEU A 118 -2.19 8.24 9.44
N ALA A 119 -1.79 8.34 10.71
CA ALA A 119 -2.21 9.42 11.59
C ALA A 119 -1.82 10.80 11.04
N ALA A 120 -0.66 10.92 10.40
CA ALA A 120 -0.20 12.17 9.80
C ALA A 120 -1.09 12.66 8.64
N ILE A 121 -1.86 11.78 8.01
CA ILE A 121 -2.87 12.12 6.99
C ILE A 121 -4.31 11.95 7.50
N ASP A 122 -4.50 12.03 8.81
CA ASP A 122 -5.80 11.96 9.49
C ASP A 122 -6.53 10.61 9.31
N LEU A 123 -5.77 9.54 9.11
CA LEU A 123 -6.27 8.18 8.98
C LEU A 123 -5.93 7.33 10.21
N GLN A 124 -6.72 6.28 10.42
CA GLN A 124 -6.49 5.28 11.46
C GLN A 124 -6.85 3.89 10.93
N ARG A 125 -6.14 2.86 11.38
CA ARG A 125 -6.49 1.47 11.07
C ARG A 125 -7.95 1.17 11.39
N GLY A 126 -8.60 0.40 10.51
CA GLY A 126 -9.99 -0.02 10.70
C GLY A 126 -11.04 1.08 10.50
N ARG A 127 -10.64 2.32 10.22
CA ARG A 127 -11.56 3.41 9.89
C ARG A 127 -11.35 3.83 8.44
N LYS A 128 -12.14 3.28 7.52
CA LYS A 128 -11.98 3.49 6.06
C LYS A 128 -10.63 3.05 5.50
N VAL A 129 -9.87 2.27 6.26
CA VAL A 129 -8.53 1.79 5.90
C VAL A 129 -8.50 0.29 6.06
N TYR A 130 -8.01 -0.40 5.03
CA TYR A 130 -7.64 -1.80 5.06
C TYR A 130 -6.14 -1.95 4.76
N ILE A 131 -5.48 -2.85 5.49
CA ILE A 131 -4.05 -3.13 5.35
C ILE A 131 -3.88 -4.62 5.08
N GLY A 132 -3.18 -4.92 3.99
CA GLY A 132 -2.81 -6.29 3.61
C GLY A 132 -1.40 -6.34 3.05
N ASN A 133 -1.01 -7.54 2.62
CA ASN A 133 0.26 -7.81 1.96
C ASN A 133 0.02 -8.59 0.66
N VAL A 134 1.01 -8.61 -0.22
CA VAL A 134 1.00 -9.47 -1.42
C VAL A 134 0.93 -10.94 -1.03
N VAL A 135 1.87 -11.42 -0.21
CA VAL A 135 1.81 -12.78 0.33
C VAL A 135 1.20 -12.79 1.73
N LYS A 136 0.50 -13.88 2.08
CA LYS A 136 -0.16 -14.03 3.40
C LYS A 136 0.66 -14.82 4.40
N CYS A 137 1.83 -15.31 4.01
CA CYS A 137 2.69 -16.16 4.85
C CYS A 137 4.08 -15.54 4.93
N ARG A 138 4.71 -15.60 6.11
CA ARG A 138 6.05 -15.05 6.32
C ARG A 138 7.10 -15.82 5.50
N PRO A 139 7.90 -15.14 4.65
CA PRO A 139 9.06 -15.76 4.03
C PRO A 139 10.16 -16.09 5.05
N PRO A 140 10.85 -17.24 4.90
CA PRO A 140 11.97 -17.61 5.76
C PRO A 140 13.03 -16.48 5.83
N GLY A 141 13.42 -16.08 7.03
CA GLY A 141 14.38 -14.99 7.24
C GLY A 141 13.90 -13.61 6.77
N ASN A 142 12.59 -13.42 6.52
CA ASN A 142 12.02 -12.18 5.97
C ASN A 142 12.65 -11.78 4.61
N ARG A 143 13.04 -12.77 3.80
CA ARG A 143 13.47 -12.52 2.42
C ARG A 143 12.29 -11.99 1.59
N THR A 144 12.60 -11.39 0.44
CA THR A 144 11.57 -11.11 -0.57
C THR A 144 10.90 -12.42 -1.02
N PRO A 145 9.56 -12.48 -1.13
CA PRO A 145 8.85 -13.60 -1.71
C PRO A 145 9.34 -13.89 -3.13
N GLU A 146 9.37 -15.17 -3.50
CA GLU A 146 9.69 -15.55 -4.86
C GLU A 146 8.52 -15.25 -5.80
N PRO A 147 8.76 -15.13 -7.12
CA PRO A 147 7.71 -14.89 -8.11
C PRO A 147 6.59 -15.95 -8.04
N GLU A 148 6.95 -17.22 -7.85
CA GLU A 148 5.99 -18.33 -7.74
C GLU A 148 5.14 -18.22 -6.46
N GLU A 149 5.74 -17.85 -5.33
CA GLU A 149 5.03 -17.64 -4.06
C GLU A 149 4.06 -16.45 -4.17
N THR A 150 4.47 -15.40 -4.86
CA THR A 150 3.66 -14.22 -5.17
C THR A 150 2.49 -14.59 -6.08
N ALA A 151 2.76 -15.28 -7.18
CA ALA A 151 1.74 -15.72 -8.14
C ALA A 151 0.71 -16.65 -7.49
N ALA A 152 1.15 -17.59 -6.65
CA ALA A 152 0.27 -18.49 -5.91
C ALA A 152 -0.64 -17.73 -4.95
N CYS A 153 -0.14 -16.67 -4.30
CA CYS A 153 -0.86 -15.93 -3.27
C CYS A 153 -1.70 -14.75 -3.81
N PHE A 154 -1.38 -14.26 -5.00
CA PHE A 154 -2.01 -13.09 -5.60
C PHE A 154 -3.54 -13.19 -5.78
N PRO A 155 -4.14 -14.35 -6.13
CA PRO A 155 -5.60 -14.48 -6.21
C PRO A 155 -6.33 -14.05 -4.93
N TYR A 156 -5.75 -14.30 -3.75
CA TYR A 156 -6.32 -13.86 -2.48
C TYR A 156 -6.29 -12.34 -2.32
N LEU A 157 -5.18 -11.68 -2.70
CA LEU A 157 -5.10 -10.22 -2.70
C LEU A 157 -6.07 -9.61 -3.71
N GLN A 158 -6.15 -10.17 -4.91
CA GLN A 158 -7.09 -9.72 -5.93
C GLN A 158 -8.53 -9.81 -5.40
N ARG A 159 -8.89 -10.93 -4.77
CA ARG A 159 -10.22 -11.08 -4.17
C ARG A 159 -10.48 -10.08 -3.05
N GLN A 160 -9.49 -9.76 -2.21
CA GLN A 160 -9.63 -8.70 -1.22
C GLN A 160 -9.92 -7.35 -1.88
N ILE A 161 -9.20 -7.00 -2.96
CA ILE A 161 -9.42 -5.73 -3.67
C ILE A 161 -10.85 -5.68 -4.24
N GLU A 162 -11.34 -6.78 -4.82
CA GLU A 162 -12.70 -6.89 -5.36
C GLU A 162 -13.79 -6.81 -4.29
N LEU A 163 -13.56 -7.38 -3.11
CA LEU A 163 -14.50 -7.30 -1.98
C LEU A 163 -14.53 -5.91 -1.35
N ILE A 164 -13.35 -5.30 -1.16
CA ILE A 164 -13.20 -3.98 -0.53
C ILE A 164 -13.71 -2.87 -1.46
N ARG A 165 -13.41 -2.97 -2.77
CA ARG A 165 -13.60 -1.92 -3.78
C ARG A 165 -13.06 -0.56 -3.31
N PRO A 166 -11.75 -0.48 -2.98
CA PRO A 166 -11.16 0.75 -2.47
C PRO A 166 -11.17 1.83 -3.54
N LYS A 167 -11.21 3.09 -3.09
CA LYS A 167 -11.08 4.26 -3.97
C LYS A 167 -9.62 4.58 -4.30
N LEU A 168 -8.68 4.15 -3.45
CA LEU A 168 -7.25 4.35 -3.66
C LEU A 168 -6.45 3.19 -3.08
N ILE A 169 -5.46 2.72 -3.84
CA ILE A 169 -4.46 1.74 -3.41
C ILE A 169 -3.11 2.42 -3.19
N VAL A 170 -2.48 2.14 -2.05
CA VAL A 170 -1.11 2.59 -1.73
C VAL A 170 -0.20 1.37 -1.61
N ALA A 171 0.69 1.21 -2.60
CA ALA A 171 1.68 0.14 -2.62
C ALA A 171 2.92 0.55 -1.81
N LEU A 172 3.25 -0.23 -0.79
CA LEU A 172 4.36 0.01 0.14
C LEU A 172 5.59 -0.78 -0.30
N GLY A 173 6.52 -0.11 -0.99
CA GLY A 173 7.79 -0.70 -1.43
C GLY A 173 7.73 -1.41 -2.78
N LYS A 174 8.90 -1.91 -3.20
CA LYS A 174 9.12 -2.48 -4.53
C LYS A 174 8.22 -3.70 -4.81
N PRO A 175 8.20 -4.75 -3.97
CA PRO A 175 7.46 -5.97 -4.33
C PRO A 175 5.95 -5.77 -4.43
N ALA A 176 5.37 -4.95 -3.56
CA ALA A 176 3.96 -4.56 -3.66
C ALA A 176 3.66 -3.80 -4.96
N ALA A 177 4.52 -2.85 -5.33
CA ALA A 177 4.37 -2.08 -6.54
C ALA A 177 4.51 -2.94 -7.81
N GLU A 178 5.52 -3.81 -7.86
CA GLU A 178 5.74 -4.71 -9.00
C GLU A 178 4.59 -5.70 -9.18
N THR A 179 4.08 -6.25 -8.07
CA THR A 179 2.95 -7.19 -8.11
C THR A 179 1.67 -6.51 -8.62
N LEU A 180 1.35 -5.34 -8.10
CA LEU A 180 0.11 -4.64 -8.47
C LEU A 180 0.18 -4.05 -9.87
N LEU A 181 1.34 -3.51 -10.27
CA LEU A 181 1.53 -2.93 -11.61
C LEU A 181 1.89 -3.97 -12.67
N ASN A 182 2.16 -5.22 -12.26
CA ASN A 182 2.63 -6.30 -13.12
C ASN A 182 3.80 -5.89 -14.04
N ALA A 183 4.78 -5.18 -13.47
CA ALA A 183 5.91 -4.61 -14.18
C ALA A 183 7.11 -4.45 -13.25
N GLU A 184 8.33 -4.37 -13.79
CA GLU A 184 9.50 -4.03 -12.99
C GLU A 184 9.42 -2.56 -12.54
N VAL A 185 9.63 -2.30 -11.24
CA VAL A 185 9.43 -0.97 -10.66
C VAL A 185 10.65 -0.53 -9.86
N LYS A 186 11.16 0.66 -10.21
CA LYS A 186 12.08 1.42 -9.36
C LYS A 186 11.29 2.40 -8.50
N VAL A 187 11.15 2.12 -7.20
CA VAL A 187 10.33 2.93 -6.26
C VAL A 187 10.66 4.42 -6.36
N GLY A 188 11.94 4.79 -6.43
CA GLY A 188 12.36 6.19 -6.54
C GLY A 188 11.80 6.92 -7.78
N ALA A 189 11.60 6.21 -8.90
CA ALA A 189 11.06 6.75 -10.14
C ALA A 189 9.53 6.63 -10.25
N ALA A 190 8.91 5.72 -9.48
CA ALA A 190 7.46 5.51 -9.46
C ALA A 190 6.73 6.46 -8.49
N ARG A 191 7.40 6.88 -7.41
CA ARG A 191 6.83 7.81 -6.43
C ARG A 191 6.38 9.13 -7.05
N GLY A 192 5.38 9.77 -6.44
CA GLY A 192 4.81 11.04 -6.91
C GLY A 192 4.04 10.95 -8.24
N ARG A 193 3.75 9.75 -8.72
CA ARG A 193 2.95 9.48 -9.93
C ARG A 193 1.67 8.74 -9.56
N LEU A 194 0.64 8.93 -10.38
CA LEU A 194 -0.59 8.18 -10.30
C LEU A 194 -0.56 7.05 -11.34
N PHE A 195 -0.89 5.85 -10.91
CA PHE A 195 -1.06 4.68 -11.76
C PHE A 195 -2.52 4.20 -11.68
N ASP A 196 -2.88 3.27 -12.56
CA ASP A 196 -4.18 2.63 -12.57
C ASP A 196 -4.03 1.13 -12.26
N TYR A 197 -4.86 0.65 -11.33
CA TYR A 197 -5.07 -0.76 -11.08
C TYR A 197 -6.52 -1.10 -11.38
N ARG A 198 -6.81 -1.51 -12.63
CA ARG A 198 -8.15 -1.92 -13.08
C ARG A 198 -9.23 -0.89 -12.75
N GLY A 199 -8.95 0.38 -13.02
CA GLY A 199 -9.85 1.50 -12.72
C GLY A 199 -9.74 2.05 -11.29
N ILE A 200 -8.89 1.47 -10.43
CA ILE A 200 -8.61 1.98 -9.09
C ILE A 200 -7.28 2.74 -9.12
N PRO A 201 -7.26 4.03 -8.74
CA PRO A 201 -6.02 4.79 -8.64
C PRO A 201 -5.01 4.12 -7.68
N LEU A 202 -3.75 4.05 -8.11
CA LEU A 202 -2.66 3.41 -7.38
C LEU A 202 -1.48 4.37 -7.22
N ILE A 203 -0.94 4.46 -6.01
CA ILE A 203 0.25 5.27 -5.67
C ILE A 203 1.29 4.38 -5.02
N VAL A 204 2.55 4.57 -5.41
CA VAL A 204 3.70 3.85 -4.86
C VAL A 204 4.44 4.74 -3.87
N THR A 205 4.80 4.20 -2.71
CA THR A 205 5.69 4.85 -1.74
C THR A 205 6.71 3.85 -1.16
N TYR A 206 7.61 4.32 -0.30
CA TYR A 206 8.59 3.48 0.38
C TYR A 206 7.94 2.60 1.44
N HIS A 207 8.45 1.37 1.59
CA HIS A 207 8.03 0.49 2.67
C HIS A 207 8.49 1.04 4.04
N PRO A 208 7.68 0.98 5.11
CA PRO A 208 8.06 1.49 6.42
C PRO A 208 9.37 0.88 6.96
N ALA A 209 9.63 -0.41 6.73
CA ALA A 209 10.88 -1.05 7.12
C ALA A 209 12.12 -0.43 6.43
N TYR A 210 11.99 0.03 5.18
CA TYR A 210 13.05 0.76 4.49
C TYR A 210 13.29 2.13 5.13
N LEU A 211 12.21 2.84 5.47
CA LEU A 211 12.27 4.17 6.10
C LEU A 211 12.88 4.14 7.51
N LEU A 212 12.76 3.01 8.23
CA LEU A 212 13.44 2.82 9.51
C LEU A 212 14.96 2.70 9.37
N ARG A 213 15.45 2.21 8.22
CA ARG A 213 16.89 2.12 7.92
C ARG A 213 17.43 3.39 7.22
N ASN A 214 16.56 4.08 6.46
CA ASN A 214 16.90 5.27 5.69
C ASN A 214 16.04 6.45 6.13
N LEU A 215 16.33 6.98 7.32
CA LEU A 215 15.54 8.03 7.96
C LEU A 215 15.30 9.28 7.10
N PRO A 216 16.27 9.79 6.31
CA PRO A 216 16.04 10.99 5.48
C PRO A 216 14.92 10.82 4.44
N ASP A 217 14.65 9.59 4.00
CA ASP A 217 13.60 9.31 3.02
C ASP A 217 12.18 9.36 3.61
N LYS A 218 12.02 9.55 4.93
CA LYS A 218 10.71 9.77 5.54
C LYS A 218 10.02 11.03 5.01
N ALA A 219 10.78 12.08 4.67
CA ALA A 219 10.24 13.28 4.04
C ALA A 219 9.63 12.98 2.67
N LYS A 220 10.28 12.10 1.89
CA LYS A 220 9.79 11.65 0.59
C LYS A 220 8.51 10.83 0.70
N ALA A 221 8.42 9.93 1.67
CA ALA A 221 7.19 9.18 1.94
C ALA A 221 6.05 10.09 2.40
N TRP A 222 6.35 11.11 3.20
CA TRP A 222 5.36 12.12 3.61
C TRP A 222 4.78 12.89 2.40
N GLU A 223 5.62 13.29 1.44
CA GLU A 223 5.16 13.90 0.19
C GLU A 223 4.19 12.99 -0.58
N ASP A 224 4.50 11.69 -0.65
CA ASP A 224 3.65 10.70 -1.33
C ASP A 224 2.29 10.54 -0.63
N LEU A 225 2.25 10.52 0.71
CA LEU A 225 1.02 10.44 1.49
C LEU A 225 0.16 11.70 1.33
N CYS A 226 0.78 12.88 1.30
CA CYS A 226 0.09 14.12 0.99
C CYS A 226 -0.50 14.11 -0.42
N PHE A 227 0.22 13.56 -1.39
CA PHE A 227 -0.27 13.37 -2.75
C PHE A 227 -1.45 12.39 -2.79
N ALA A 228 -1.37 11.27 -2.08
CA ALA A 228 -2.45 10.32 -1.94
C ALA A 228 -3.71 10.94 -1.33
N ARG A 229 -3.57 11.74 -0.26
CA ARG A 229 -4.70 12.45 0.37
C ARG A 229 -5.38 13.42 -0.59
N ARG A 230 -4.61 14.22 -1.34
CA ARG A 230 -5.17 15.13 -2.36
C ARG A 230 -5.87 14.38 -3.48
N THR A 231 -5.31 13.26 -3.90
CA THR A 231 -5.91 12.42 -4.95
C THR A 231 -7.28 11.91 -4.52
N LEU A 232 -7.38 11.33 -3.31
CA LEU A 232 -8.67 10.84 -2.82
C LEU A 232 -9.70 11.97 -2.62
N GLN A 233 -9.28 13.13 -2.13
CA GLN A 233 -10.15 14.31 -2.01
C GLN A 233 -10.75 14.68 -3.37
N GLY A 234 -9.90 14.81 -4.40
CA GLY A 234 -10.36 15.12 -5.76
C GLY A 234 -11.30 14.08 -6.36
N LEU A 235 -11.17 12.80 -6.00
CA LEU A 235 -12.10 11.74 -6.45
C LEU A 235 -13.49 11.90 -5.82
N ASN A 236 -13.57 12.33 -4.56
CA ASN A 236 -14.85 12.54 -3.89
C ASN A 236 -15.56 13.80 -4.42
N ASP A 237 -14.82 14.82 -4.85
CA ASP A 237 -15.39 16.07 -5.39
C ASP A 237 -16.01 15.91 -6.78
N VAL A 238 -15.59 14.90 -7.57
CA VAL A 238 -16.11 14.61 -8.91
C VAL A 238 -17.33 13.68 -8.87
N GLY A 239 -17.54 12.95 -7.77
CA GLY A 239 -18.64 12.00 -7.58
C GLY A 239 -19.79 12.50 -6.70
N GLY A 240 -19.79 13.78 -6.31
CA GLY A 240 -20.82 14.43 -5.49
C GLY A 240 -21.77 15.30 -6.31
#